data_AF-A0A7K0K448-F1
#
_entry.id   AF-A0A7K0K448-F1
#
_cell.length_a   1.000
_cell.length_b   1.000
_cell.length_c   1.000
_cell.angle_alpha   90.00
_cell.angle_beta   90.00
_cell.angle_gamma   90.00
#
_symmetry.space_group_name_H-M   'P 1'
#
loop_
_entity.id
_entity.type
_entity.pdbx_description
1 polymer ?
#
loop_
_entity_poly.entity_id
_entity_poly.type
_entity_poly.pdbx_seq_one_letter_code
_entity_poly.pdbx_strand_id
1 'polypeptide(L)' 'MGRTLNLLKVADVTHREIGEAYVEHLSDFEDGVLAAAAKAANCDYIITRNTRDFKGSSVQAITPKNFLKKHFPRQ' A
#
# COMPACT_ATOMS: atom_id res chain seq x y z
N MET A 1 -18.91 -11.03 -8.76
CA MET A 1 -18.41 -10.20 -7.65
C MET A 1 -17.99 -11.01 -6.42
N GLY A 2 -18.64 -12.13 -6.05
CA GLY A 2 -18.30 -12.87 -4.82
C GLY A 2 -16.97 -13.65 -4.75
N ARG A 3 -16.27 -13.90 -5.87
CA ARG A 3 -15.02 -14.73 -5.85
C ARG A 3 -13.76 -13.92 -5.54
N THR A 4 -13.78 -12.60 -5.73
CA THR A 4 -12.59 -11.76 -5.59
C THR A 4 -12.16 -11.62 -4.13
N LEU A 5 -13.12 -11.49 -3.21
CA LEU A 5 -12.87 -11.41 -1.76
C LEU A 5 -12.45 -12.75 -1.14
N ASN A 6 -12.57 -13.86 -1.87
CA ASN A 6 -12.01 -15.14 -1.43
C ASN A 6 -10.48 -15.20 -1.63
N LEU A 7 -9.93 -14.32 -2.48
CA LEU A 7 -8.51 -14.24 -2.79
C LEU A 7 -7.85 -13.01 -2.16
N LEU A 8 -8.63 -11.96 -1.93
CA LEU A 8 -8.15 -10.67 -1.41
C LEU A 8 -8.77 -10.38 -0.06
N LYS A 9 -7.95 -9.88 0.86
CA LYS A 9 -8.42 -9.27 2.11
C LYS A 9 -8.54 -7.76 1.92
N VAL A 10 -9.60 -7.19 2.46
CA VAL A 10 -9.72 -5.73 2.59
C VAL A 10 -9.02 -5.35 3.89
N ALA A 11 -8.07 -4.42 3.82
CA ALA A 11 -7.39 -3.90 5.01
C ALA A 11 -8.34 -2.98 5.78
N ASP A 12 -8.32 -3.07 7.11
CA ASP A 12 -9.08 -2.18 7.98
C ASP A 12 -8.44 -0.79 8.03
N VAL A 13 -9.27 0.23 8.20
CA VAL A 13 -8.83 1.60 8.53
C VAL A 13 -9.55 2.01 9.80
N THR A 14 -8.79 2.15 10.88
CA THR A 14 -9.30 2.52 12.19
C THR A 14 -8.74 3.87 12.63
N HIS A 15 -9.11 4.32 13.82
CA HIS A 15 -8.52 5.52 14.43
C HIS A 15 -6.98 5.46 14.46
N ARG A 16 -6.39 4.27 14.60
CA ARG A 16 -4.93 4.10 14.61
C ARG A 16 -4.32 4.49 13.27
N GLU A 17 -4.82 3.94 12.16
CA GLU A 17 -4.29 4.23 10.83
C GLU A 17 -4.52 5.71 10.44
N ILE A 18 -5.65 6.29 10.83
CA ILE A 18 -5.92 7.73 10.66
C ILE A 18 -4.93 8.58 11.47
N GLY A 19 -4.66 8.20 12.72
CA GLY A 19 -3.68 8.89 13.56
C GLY A 19 -2.26 8.80 13.02
N GLU A 20 -1.85 7.62 12.52
CA GLU A 20 -0.56 7.44 11.86
C GLU A 20 -0.45 8.28 10.58
N ALA A 21 -1.47 8.27 9.73
CA ALA A 21 -1.53 9.07 8.51
C ALA A 21 -1.51 10.58 8.77
N TYR A 22 -2.06 11.03 9.89
CA TYR A 22 -2.02 12.44 10.28
C TYR A 22 -0.60 12.91 10.64
N VAL A 23 0.22 12.00 11.18
CA VAL A 23 1.62 12.26 11.56
C VAL A 23 2.58 12.02 10.38
N GLU A 24 2.30 11.02 9.55
CA GLU A 24 3.03 10.79 8.29
C GLU A 24 2.65 11.88 7.28
N HIS A 25 3.49 12.90 7.16
CA HIS A 25 3.32 14.01 6.20
C HIS A 25 3.60 13.59 4.75
N LEU A 26 2.92 12.56 4.25
CA LEU A 26 2.87 12.27 2.81
C LEU A 26 2.15 13.41 2.07
N SER A 27 2.38 13.50 0.76
CA SER A 27 1.91 14.62 -0.06
C SER A 27 0.39 14.75 -0.06
N ASP A 28 -0.32 13.63 0.09
CA ASP A 28 -1.77 13.59 0.24
C ASP A 28 -2.14 12.71 1.44
N PHE A 29 -3.23 13.07 2.11
CA PHE A 29 -3.72 12.35 3.28
C PHE A 29 -4.24 10.96 2.92
N GLU A 30 -4.87 10.79 1.75
CA GLU A 30 -5.33 9.47 1.27
C GLU A 30 -4.15 8.48 1.15
N ASP A 31 -3.02 8.93 0.61
CA ASP A 31 -1.81 8.10 0.50
C ASP A 31 -1.24 7.76 1.87
N GLY A 32 -1.31 8.70 2.83
CA GLY A 32 -0.96 8.47 4.24
C GLY A 32 -1.81 7.37 4.86
N VAL A 33 -3.13 7.42 4.66
CA VAL A 33 -4.05 6.39 5.17
C VAL A 33 -3.77 5.04 4.54
N LEU A 34 -3.51 4.99 3.23
CA LEU A 34 -3.17 3.75 2.52
C LEU A 34 -1.84 3.18 3.01
N ALA A 35 -0.82 4.02 3.21
CA ALA A 35 0.48 3.61 3.74
C ALA A 35 0.37 3.05 5.17
N ALA A 36 -0.37 3.74 6.04
CA ALA A 36 -0.66 3.29 7.40
C ALA A 36 -1.42 1.95 7.41
N ALA A 37 -2.43 1.79 6.56
CA ALA A 37 -3.18 0.54 6.43
C ALA A 37 -2.30 -0.61 5.91
N ALA A 38 -1.45 -0.35 4.91
CA ALA A 38 -0.52 -1.35 4.38
C ALA A 38 0.50 -1.81 5.44
N LYS A 39 1.01 -0.87 6.24
CA LYS A 39 1.91 -1.15 7.36
C LYS A 39 1.21 -1.98 8.44
N ALA A 40 0.02 -1.57 8.85
CA ALA A 40 -0.81 -2.30 9.81
C ALA A 40 -1.13 -3.73 9.37
N ALA A 41 -1.33 -3.94 8.07
CA ALA A 41 -1.57 -5.24 7.46
C ALA A 41 -0.29 -6.07 7.25
N ASN A 42 0.89 -5.56 7.60
CA ASN A 42 2.20 -6.17 7.35
C ASN A 42 2.45 -6.47 5.86
N CYS A 43 2.00 -5.57 4.98
CA CYS A 43 2.29 -5.68 3.55
C CYS A 43 3.77 -5.37 3.27
N ASP A 44 4.41 -6.18 2.43
CA ASP A 44 5.77 -5.89 1.95
C ASP A 44 5.79 -4.72 0.96
N TYR A 45 4.72 -4.54 0.19
CA TYR A 45 4.65 -3.57 -0.90
C TYR A 45 3.29 -2.88 -1.02
N ILE A 46 3.33 -1.62 -1.44
CA ILE A 46 2.22 -0.92 -2.07
C ILE A 46 2.43 -1.01 -3.59
N ILE A 47 1.55 -1.72 -4.29
CA ILE A 47 1.64 -1.85 -5.75
C ILE A 47 0.85 -0.71 -6.40
N THR A 48 1.56 0.25 -7.01
CA THR A 48 0.95 1.45 -7.63
C THR A 48 1.71 1.90 -8.86
N ARG A 49 1.04 2.59 -9.79
CA ARG A 49 1.72 3.25 -10.92
C ARG A 49 2.42 4.55 -10.51
N ASN A 50 2.00 5.19 -9.41
CA ASN A 50 2.57 6.45 -8.95
C ASN A 50 3.34 6.27 -7.64
N THR A 51 4.54 5.71 -7.72
CA THR A 51 5.37 5.46 -6.52
C THR A 51 5.88 6.74 -5.86
N ARG A 52 5.79 7.91 -6.53
CA ARG A 52 6.28 9.19 -6.01
C ARG A 52 5.44 9.69 -4.84
N ASP A 53 4.15 9.43 -4.84
CA ASP A 53 3.23 9.92 -3.80
C ASP A 53 3.48 9.22 -2.45
N PHE A 54 4.03 8.01 -2.50
CA PHE A 54 4.44 7.22 -1.34
C PHE A 54 5.90 7.48 -0.90
N LYS A 55 6.52 8.58 -1.35
CA LYS A 55 7.88 8.92 -0.93
C LYS A 55 7.90 9.25 0.56
N GLY A 56 8.56 8.41 1.35
CA GLY A 56 8.59 8.53 2.81
C GLY A 56 7.69 7.53 3.54
N SER A 57 6.86 6.78 2.80
CA SER A 57 6.10 5.65 3.34
C SER A 57 7.04 4.61 3.95
N SER A 58 6.64 4.05 5.09
CA SER A 58 7.31 2.91 5.72
C SER A 58 7.17 1.60 4.93
N VAL A 59 6.14 1.49 4.09
CA VAL A 59 5.94 0.37 3.16
C VAL A 59 6.44 0.75 1.76
N GLN A 60 7.23 -0.12 1.15
CA GLN A 60 7.83 0.13 -0.16
C GLN A 60 6.78 0.22 -1.26
N ALA A 61 6.71 1.36 -1.95
CA ALA A 61 5.94 1.47 -3.18
C ALA A 61 6.71 0.91 -4.40
N ILE A 62 6.05 0.09 -5.22
CA ILE A 62 6.61 -0.52 -6.42
C ILE A 62 5.58 -0.53 -7.56
N THR A 63 6.03 -0.38 -8.80
CA THR A 63 5.14 -0.51 -9.96
C THR A 63 4.78 -1.98 -10.21
N PRO A 64 3.58 -2.28 -10.73
CA PRO A 64 3.21 -3.66 -11.11
C PRO A 64 4.26 -4.31 -12.02
N LYS A 65 4.76 -3.56 -13.02
CA LYS A 65 5.80 -4.03 -13.93
C LYS A 65 7.09 -4.41 -13.20
N ASN A 66 7.53 -3.57 -12.26
CA ASN A 66 8.76 -3.84 -11.50
C ASN A 66 8.57 -4.98 -10.50
N PHE A 67 7.38 -5.11 -9.90
CA PHE A 67 7.04 -6.22 -9.03
C PHE A 67 7.10 -7.56 -9.78
N LEU A 68 6.47 -7.64 -10.96
CA LEU A 68 6.54 -8.82 -11.82
C LEU A 68 7.98 -9.12 -12.25
N LYS A 69 8.74 -8.12 -12.70
CA LYS A 69 10.15 -8.34 -13.07
C LYS A 69 11.00 -8.86 -11.90
N LYS A 70 10.74 -8.40 -10.67
CA LYS A 70 11.49 -8.78 -9.47
C LYS A 70 11.15 -10.19 -8.98
N HIS A 71 9.88 -10.57 -8.98
CA HIS A 71 9.39 -11.80 -8.33
C HIS A 71 8.92 -12.89 -9.31
N PHE A 72 8.63 -12.53 -10.55
CA PHE A 72 8.18 -13.42 -11.63
C PHE A 72 8.92 -13.13 -12.94
N PRO A 73 10.26 -13.21 -12.97
CA PRO A 73 11.09 -12.76 -14.09
C PRO A 73 10.91 -13.55 -15.40
N ARG A 74 10.07 -14.60 -15.41
CA ARG A 74 9.76 -15.43 -16.57
C ARG A 74 8.37 -15.15 -17.18
N GLN A 75 7.66 -14.13 -16.69
CA GLN A 75 6.39 -13.64 -17.24
C GLN A 75 6.59 -12.35 -18.05
#